data_AF-A0A8T4AAQ2-F1
#
_entry.id   AF-A0A8T4AAQ2-F1
#
_cell.length_a   1.000
_cell.length_b   1.000
_cell.length_c   1.000
_cell.angle_alpha   90.00
_cell.angle_beta   90.00
_cell.angle_gamma   90.00
#
_symmetry.space_group_name_H-M   'P 1'
#
loop_
_entity.id
_entity.type
_entity.pdbx_description
1 polymer ?
#
loop_
_entity_poly.entity_id
_entity_poly.type
_entity_poly.pdbx_seq_one_letter_code
_entity_poly.pdbx_strand_id
1 'polypeptide(L)'
;MTTPSQPKALFSYPKYQGRRSCTAMQLPTNRKEMEALGWDSCDMVLVTGDAYVDLPSFGMAVIGRVLEAQGFRVGIIAQPDWKSADAFRSLGKPNICWGVTSGNMDSMVNRYTSERRIRSDDAYTVGDVGGKRPDRAVTVYAQRCREAFKGVPVIIGGIEASLRRIAHYDYWSDKVRHAVLMDSKADILVYGNGERQIVEIMHRLAAGESIKDMLHIRGTAVMRQGVPDGWIEMDSTEVDTPHTTIEHPNPYLMQQDMPCDDKAAYREREQVNPISILDISEKRAHTVIRLPSYETVANDEVLYAHASRLLHLETNPGNA
;
A
#
# COMPACT_ATOMS: atom_id res chain seq x y z
N MET A 1 -25.46 7.95 2.95
CA MET A 1 -25.38 6.48 2.82
C MET A 1 -24.87 6.16 1.43
N THR A 2 -23.55 6.07 1.26
CA THR A 2 -22.94 5.60 0.01
C THR A 2 -22.79 4.09 0.11
N THR A 3 -23.63 3.37 -0.62
CA THR A 3 -23.52 1.93 -0.87
C THR A 3 -22.06 1.61 -1.23
N PRO A 4 -21.45 0.51 -0.74
CA PRO A 4 -20.11 0.12 -1.16
C PRO A 4 -20.10 0.02 -2.68
N SER A 5 -19.43 0.99 -3.33
CA SER A 5 -19.30 1.05 -4.77
C SER A 5 -18.76 -0.29 -5.27
N GLN A 6 -19.50 -0.94 -6.16
CA GLN A 6 -19.00 -2.15 -6.81
C GLN A 6 -17.68 -1.82 -7.49
N PRO A 7 -16.65 -2.70 -7.36
CA PRO A 7 -15.36 -2.42 -7.96
C PRO A 7 -15.52 -2.30 -9.47
N LYS A 8 -15.13 -1.14 -10.01
CA LYS A 8 -15.21 -0.88 -11.44
C LYS A 8 -14.35 -1.89 -12.19
N ALA A 9 -14.90 -2.50 -13.24
CA ALA A 9 -14.17 -3.47 -14.04
C ALA A 9 -12.95 -2.81 -14.70
N LEU A 10 -11.81 -3.51 -14.74
CA LEU A 10 -10.52 -2.95 -15.12
C LEU A 10 -10.55 -2.27 -16.50
N PHE A 11 -11.24 -2.85 -17.47
CA PHE A 11 -11.34 -2.35 -18.85
C PHE A 11 -12.63 -1.58 -19.15
N SER A 12 -13.37 -1.16 -18.13
CA SER A 12 -14.59 -0.36 -18.30
C SER A 12 -14.36 1.16 -18.31
N TYR A 13 -13.13 1.61 -18.06
CA TYR A 13 -12.79 3.02 -18.18
C TYR A 13 -12.72 3.44 -19.66
N PRO A 14 -13.16 4.66 -20.00
CA PRO A 14 -12.89 5.20 -21.33
C PRO A 14 -11.37 5.32 -21.50
N LYS A 15 -10.87 4.98 -22.69
CA LYS A 15 -9.44 5.12 -22.97
C LYS A 15 -9.04 6.60 -22.86
N TYR A 16 -7.94 6.87 -22.17
CA TYR A 16 -7.45 8.23 -21.96
C TYR A 16 -7.14 8.93 -23.28
N GLN A 17 -6.39 8.25 -24.16
CA GLN A 17 -6.23 8.66 -25.55
C GLN A 17 -7.07 7.76 -26.47
N GLY A 18 -7.68 8.35 -27.49
CA GLY A 18 -8.45 7.62 -28.50
C GLY A 18 -7.62 6.58 -29.26
N ARG A 19 -8.24 5.80 -30.17
CA ARG A 19 -7.62 4.70 -30.97
C ARG A 19 -6.35 5.06 -31.78
N ARG A 20 -5.81 6.27 -31.68
CA ARG A 20 -4.62 6.73 -32.41
C ARG A 20 -3.28 6.33 -31.78
N SER A 21 -3.25 5.84 -30.55
CA SER A 21 -2.00 5.29 -29.99
C SER A 21 -1.78 3.86 -30.52
N CYS A 22 -0.83 3.68 -31.41
CA CYS A 22 -0.32 2.36 -31.76
C CYS A 22 0.23 1.71 -30.47
N THR A 23 -0.21 0.49 -30.16
CA THR A 23 0.40 -0.32 -29.08
C THR A 23 1.86 -0.56 -29.40
N ALA A 24 2.75 -0.24 -28.48
CA ALA A 24 4.17 -0.41 -28.66
C ALA A 24 4.52 -1.90 -28.60
N MET A 25 5.41 -2.38 -29.49
CA MET A 25 5.90 -3.75 -29.39
C MET A 25 6.59 -3.99 -28.04
N GLN A 26 7.32 -3.00 -27.55
CA GLN A 26 7.91 -2.92 -26.21
C GLN A 26 7.71 -1.50 -25.69
N LEU A 27 7.55 -1.33 -24.37
CA LEU A 27 7.45 0.01 -23.79
C LEU A 27 8.78 0.76 -23.98
N PRO A 28 8.77 2.03 -24.38
CA PRO A 28 9.99 2.77 -24.67
C PRO A 28 10.86 2.95 -23.42
N THR A 29 12.15 2.71 -23.59
CA THR A 29 13.22 2.85 -22.59
C THR A 29 14.13 4.03 -22.86
N ASN A 30 14.05 4.61 -24.06
CA ASN A 30 14.80 5.79 -24.47
C ASN A 30 13.99 6.67 -25.43
N ARG A 31 14.48 7.89 -25.68
CA ARG A 31 13.82 8.87 -26.56
C ARG A 31 13.70 8.42 -28.02
N LYS A 32 14.66 7.65 -28.54
CA LYS A 32 14.60 7.18 -29.93
C LYS A 32 13.43 6.20 -30.14
N GLU A 33 13.18 5.35 -29.15
CA GLU A 33 12.02 4.46 -29.13
C GLU A 33 10.70 5.25 -29.01
N MET A 34 10.67 6.30 -28.19
CA MET A 34 9.51 7.22 -28.13
C MET A 34 9.25 7.89 -29.50
N GLU A 35 10.29 8.40 -30.15
CA GLU A 35 10.21 9.02 -31.47
C GLU A 35 9.70 8.03 -32.53
N ALA A 36 10.15 6.77 -32.50
CA ALA A 36 9.67 5.71 -33.39
C ALA A 36 8.18 5.38 -33.17
N LEU A 37 7.67 5.57 -31.96
CA LEU A 37 6.25 5.46 -31.61
C LEU A 37 5.46 6.75 -31.89
N GLY A 38 6.13 7.83 -32.29
CA GLY A 38 5.53 9.16 -32.47
C GLY A 38 5.15 9.85 -31.15
N TRP A 39 5.79 9.48 -30.04
CA TRP A 39 5.53 10.02 -28.72
C TRP A 39 6.49 11.17 -28.40
N ASP A 40 5.94 12.32 -28.04
CA ASP A 40 6.70 13.48 -27.55
C ASP A 40 7.04 13.38 -26.06
N SER A 41 6.21 12.67 -25.30
CA SER A 41 6.26 12.54 -23.84
C SER A 41 5.56 11.26 -23.38
N CYS A 42 5.94 10.78 -22.20
CA CYS A 42 5.22 9.71 -21.50
C CYS A 42 4.21 10.34 -20.53
N ASP A 43 3.04 9.72 -20.38
CA ASP A 43 2.07 10.13 -19.37
C ASP A 43 2.51 9.64 -17.98
N MET A 44 3.01 8.40 -17.93
CA MET A 44 3.66 7.84 -16.75
C MET A 44 5.05 7.32 -17.10
N VAL A 45 6.03 7.56 -16.24
CA VAL A 45 7.33 6.88 -16.33
C VAL A 45 7.50 5.95 -15.14
N LEU A 46 7.68 4.67 -15.42
CA LEU A 46 7.94 3.62 -14.43
C LEU A 46 9.44 3.46 -14.24
N VAL A 47 9.89 3.61 -12.99
CA VAL A 47 11.27 3.36 -12.58
C VAL A 47 11.32 2.04 -11.82
N THR A 48 12.20 1.14 -12.26
CA THR A 48 12.35 -0.20 -11.67
C THR A 48 13.80 -0.49 -11.31
N GLY A 49 13.98 -1.25 -10.22
CA GLY A 49 15.29 -1.77 -9.80
C GLY A 49 15.74 -3.02 -10.55
N ASP A 50 14.87 -3.65 -11.34
CA ASP A 50 15.22 -4.77 -12.22
C ASP A 50 15.52 -4.30 -13.64
N ALA A 51 16.15 -5.17 -14.43
CA ALA A 51 16.13 -5.07 -15.89
C ALA A 51 14.69 -5.07 -16.42
N TYR A 52 14.46 -4.35 -17.52
CA TYR A 52 13.17 -4.40 -18.20
C TYR A 52 13.08 -5.67 -19.05
N VAL A 53 12.18 -6.56 -18.65
CA VAL A 53 11.75 -7.72 -19.43
C VAL A 53 10.23 -7.62 -19.56
N ASP A 54 9.75 -7.54 -20.79
CA ASP A 54 8.32 -7.38 -21.07
C ASP A 54 7.58 -8.72 -20.97
N LEU A 55 7.44 -9.23 -19.74
CA LEU A 55 6.90 -10.56 -19.45
C LEU A 55 5.89 -10.49 -18.27
N PRO A 56 4.82 -11.31 -18.24
CA PRO A 56 3.85 -11.29 -17.16
C PRO A 56 4.39 -11.61 -15.76
N SER A 57 5.58 -12.21 -15.63
CA SER A 57 6.24 -12.43 -14.34
C SER A 57 6.91 -11.16 -13.78
N PHE A 58 6.96 -10.08 -14.57
CA PHE A 58 7.58 -8.81 -14.22
C PHE A 58 6.49 -7.78 -13.91
N GLY A 59 6.34 -7.41 -12.63
CA GLY A 59 5.21 -6.60 -12.18
C GLY A 59 5.13 -5.21 -12.85
N MET A 60 6.27 -4.56 -13.07
CA MET A 60 6.33 -3.28 -13.79
C MET A 60 5.90 -3.40 -15.26
N ALA A 61 6.18 -4.54 -15.92
CA ALA A 61 5.74 -4.79 -17.29
C ALA A 61 4.21 -4.96 -17.33
N VAL A 62 3.64 -5.75 -16.41
CA VAL A 62 2.18 -5.91 -16.28
C VAL A 62 1.51 -4.56 -16.07
N ILE A 63 1.99 -3.75 -15.11
CA ILE A 63 1.42 -2.42 -14.84
C ILE A 63 1.52 -1.51 -16.06
N GLY A 64 2.68 -1.47 -16.74
CA GLY A 64 2.86 -0.69 -17.95
C GLY A 64 1.89 -1.09 -19.06
N ARG A 65 1.69 -2.40 -19.29
CA ARG A 65 0.76 -2.93 -20.30
C ARG A 65 -0.71 -2.72 -19.93
N VAL A 66 -1.06 -2.82 -18.65
CA VAL A 66 -2.40 -2.49 -18.16
C VAL A 66 -2.73 -1.03 -18.47
N LEU A 67 -1.80 -0.11 -18.19
CA LEU A 67 -1.99 1.32 -18.45
C LEU A 67 -1.98 1.67 -19.95
N GLU A 68 -1.14 1.01 -20.75
CA GLU A 68 -1.19 1.13 -22.21
C GLU A 68 -2.54 0.67 -22.77
N ALA A 69 -3.12 -0.41 -22.23
CA ALA A 69 -4.46 -0.86 -22.61
C ALA A 69 -5.56 0.16 -22.26
N GLN A 70 -5.33 1.00 -21.25
CA GLN A 70 -6.17 2.17 -20.90
C GLN A 70 -5.89 3.40 -21.78
N GLY A 71 -4.93 3.35 -22.69
CA GLY A 71 -4.56 4.45 -23.59
C GLY A 71 -3.60 5.47 -22.99
N PHE A 72 -2.85 5.11 -21.94
CA PHE A 72 -1.74 5.94 -21.44
C PHE A 72 -0.43 5.58 -22.13
N ARG A 73 0.42 6.59 -22.38
CA ARG A 73 1.79 6.39 -22.85
C ARG A 73 2.69 6.12 -21.65
N VAL A 74 3.28 4.93 -21.59
CA VAL A 74 4.12 4.51 -20.47
C VAL A 74 5.55 4.25 -20.92
N GLY A 75 6.51 4.90 -20.26
CA GLY A 75 7.94 4.64 -20.47
C GLY A 75 8.57 3.91 -19.29
N ILE A 76 9.66 3.17 -19.53
CA ILE A 76 10.38 2.42 -18.49
C ILE A 76 11.81 2.96 -18.33
N ILE A 77 12.22 3.23 -17.10
CA ILE A 77 13.61 3.46 -16.73
C ILE A 77 14.05 2.31 -15.82
N ALA A 78 14.83 1.40 -16.38
CA ALA A 78 15.35 0.22 -15.67
C ALA A 78 16.75 0.48 -15.12
N GLN A 79 16.95 0.21 -13.83
CA GLN A 79 18.23 0.32 -13.12
C GLN A 79 18.98 1.64 -13.38
N PRO A 80 18.33 2.81 -13.21
CA PRO A 80 19.02 4.08 -13.39
C PRO A 80 20.13 4.23 -12.34
N ASP A 81 21.22 4.91 -12.73
CA ASP A 81 22.24 5.32 -11.77
C ASP A 81 21.63 6.29 -10.76
N TRP A 82 21.54 5.85 -9.50
CA TRP A 82 20.92 6.60 -8.41
C TRP A 82 21.85 7.61 -7.76
N LYS A 83 23.10 7.74 -8.23
CA LYS A 83 24.03 8.75 -7.75
C LYS A 83 23.69 10.15 -8.27
N SER A 84 22.93 10.25 -9.37
CA SER A 84 22.45 11.52 -9.93
C SER A 84 20.97 11.42 -10.34
N ALA A 85 20.26 12.55 -10.32
CA ALA A 85 18.92 12.65 -10.90
C ALA A 85 18.89 12.64 -12.44
N ASP A 86 20.04 12.81 -13.11
CA ASP A 86 20.10 12.88 -14.57
C ASP A 86 19.66 11.59 -15.26
N ALA A 87 19.99 10.43 -14.69
CA ALA A 87 19.54 9.14 -15.22
C ALA A 87 18.01 9.02 -15.25
N PHE A 88 17.32 9.70 -14.33
CA PHE A 88 15.86 9.74 -14.24
C PHE A 88 15.25 10.73 -15.24
N ARG A 89 16.05 11.64 -15.82
CA ARG A 89 15.58 12.60 -16.84
C ARG A 89 15.65 12.05 -18.27
N SER A 90 16.11 10.81 -18.46
CA SER A 90 16.37 10.21 -19.78
C SER A 90 15.17 10.27 -20.73
N LEU A 91 13.97 9.96 -20.23
CA LEU A 91 12.71 10.02 -20.98
C LEU A 91 12.01 11.40 -20.94
N GLY A 92 12.56 12.35 -20.19
CA GLY A 92 11.92 13.65 -19.95
C GLY A 92 10.87 13.61 -18.82
N LYS A 93 10.14 14.71 -18.69
CA LYS A 93 9.14 14.89 -17.63
C LYS A 93 7.87 14.10 -17.97
N PRO A 94 7.35 13.23 -17.09
CA PRO A 94 6.04 12.61 -17.31
C PRO A 94 4.92 13.65 -17.23
N ASN A 95 3.86 13.45 -18.01
CA ASN A 95 2.72 14.37 -18.01
C ASN A 95 1.86 14.25 -16.75
N ILE A 96 1.74 13.04 -16.20
CA ILE A 96 0.85 12.72 -15.09
C ILE A 96 1.65 12.41 -13.82
N CYS A 97 2.44 11.33 -13.81
CA CYS A 97 3.14 10.92 -12.59
C CYS A 97 4.34 10.00 -12.83
N TRP A 98 5.11 9.78 -11.77
CA TRP A 98 6.08 8.69 -11.65
C TRP A 98 5.43 7.45 -11.04
N GLY A 99 5.88 6.27 -11.47
CA GLY A 99 5.71 5.04 -10.69
C GLY A 99 7.06 4.44 -10.35
N VAL A 100 7.23 4.00 -9.12
CA VAL A 100 8.52 3.52 -8.62
C VAL A 100 8.36 2.18 -7.94
N THR A 101 9.24 1.24 -8.29
CA THR A 101 9.32 -0.08 -7.66
C THR A 101 10.76 -0.55 -7.51
N SER A 102 11.04 -1.39 -6.51
CA SER A 102 12.34 -2.07 -6.40
C SER A 102 12.53 -3.18 -7.43
N GLY A 103 11.45 -3.60 -8.10
CA GLY A 103 11.40 -4.76 -8.99
C GLY A 103 10.59 -5.92 -8.39
N ASN A 104 10.84 -7.11 -8.91
CA ASN A 104 10.22 -8.39 -8.54
C ASN A 104 10.74 -8.93 -7.21
N MET A 105 11.85 -8.40 -6.70
CA MET A 105 12.39 -8.76 -5.38
C MET A 105 12.77 -7.51 -4.59
N ASP A 106 12.84 -7.65 -3.27
CA ASP A 106 13.32 -6.60 -2.37
C ASP A 106 14.80 -6.29 -2.64
N SER A 107 15.15 -5.01 -2.67
CA SER A 107 16.51 -4.58 -3.03
C SER A 107 17.58 -5.06 -2.06
N MET A 108 17.22 -5.22 -0.78
CA MET A 108 18.15 -5.72 0.22
C MET A 108 18.33 -7.24 0.08
N VAL A 109 17.26 -7.98 -0.17
CA VAL A 109 17.33 -9.44 -0.38
C VAL A 109 18.09 -9.78 -1.67
N ASN A 110 18.00 -8.92 -2.70
CA ASN A 110 18.82 -9.06 -3.92
C ASN A 110 20.30 -8.89 -3.63
N ARG A 111 20.68 -7.95 -2.76
CA ARG A 111 22.08 -7.60 -2.51
C ARG A 111 22.73 -8.41 -1.39
N TYR A 112 21.96 -8.88 -0.43
CA TYR A 112 22.48 -9.53 0.78
C TYR A 112 21.93 -10.96 0.96
N THR A 113 22.79 -11.88 1.38
CA THR A 113 22.38 -13.19 1.87
C THR A 113 21.75 -13.07 3.25
N SER A 114 21.01 -14.08 3.71
CA SER A 114 20.44 -14.11 5.06
C SER A 114 21.49 -13.93 6.16
N GLU A 115 22.75 -14.27 5.91
CA GLU A 115 23.88 -14.03 6.82
C GLU A 115 24.48 -12.61 6.71
N ARG A 116 23.78 -11.67 6.04
CA ARG A 116 24.23 -10.28 5.80
C ARG A 116 25.50 -10.17 4.95
N ARG A 117 25.84 -11.19 4.15
CA ARG A 117 26.97 -11.12 3.19
C ARG A 117 26.49 -10.54 1.86
N ILE A 118 27.33 -9.74 1.22
CA ILE A 118 27.03 -9.19 -0.11
C ILE A 118 27.07 -10.31 -1.14
N ARG A 119 26.02 -10.42 -1.97
CA ARG A 119 25.98 -11.31 -3.13
C ARG A 119 26.83 -10.73 -4.27
N SER A 120 27.50 -11.62 -5.00
CA SER A 120 28.27 -11.26 -6.19
C SER A 120 27.37 -11.01 -7.42
N ASP A 121 26.17 -11.58 -7.40
CA ASP A 121 25.23 -11.65 -8.51
C ASP A 121 23.85 -11.05 -8.17
N ASP A 122 23.12 -10.64 -9.20
CA ASP A 122 21.73 -10.17 -9.12
C ASP A 122 20.92 -10.75 -10.29
N ALA A 123 20.09 -11.76 -10.01
CA ALA A 123 19.34 -12.53 -11.01
C ALA A 123 18.33 -11.71 -11.84
N TYR A 124 18.05 -10.47 -11.45
CA TYR A 124 17.16 -9.56 -12.17
C TYR A 124 17.92 -8.43 -12.86
N THR A 125 19.24 -8.57 -12.98
CA THR A 125 20.12 -7.63 -13.67
C THR A 125 20.67 -8.23 -14.94
N VAL A 126 20.85 -7.40 -15.98
CA VAL A 126 21.45 -7.87 -17.24
C VAL A 126 22.84 -8.44 -16.99
N GLY A 127 23.03 -9.72 -17.33
CA GLY A 127 24.28 -10.44 -17.13
C GLY A 127 24.58 -10.80 -15.67
N ASP A 128 23.56 -10.85 -14.81
CA ASP A 128 23.64 -11.19 -13.39
C ASP A 128 24.59 -10.29 -12.57
N VAL A 129 24.86 -9.08 -13.05
CA VAL A 129 25.85 -8.19 -12.43
C VAL A 129 25.33 -7.61 -11.12
N GLY A 130 26.00 -7.93 -10.00
CA GLY A 130 25.66 -7.37 -8.71
C GLY A 130 25.84 -5.84 -8.63
N GLY A 131 25.05 -5.20 -7.75
CA GLY A 131 25.24 -3.78 -7.39
C GLY A 131 24.74 -2.77 -8.42
N LYS A 132 23.74 -3.13 -9.25
CA LYS A 132 23.07 -2.23 -10.20
C LYS A 132 21.83 -1.51 -9.67
N ARG A 133 21.49 -1.71 -8.39
CA ARG A 133 20.43 -0.99 -7.69
C ARG A 133 20.89 -0.55 -6.28
N PRO A 134 20.35 0.54 -5.72
CA PRO A 134 20.63 0.94 -4.35
C PRO A 134 19.93 0.04 -3.33
N ASP A 135 20.44 0.06 -2.10
CA ASP A 135 19.72 -0.45 -0.93
C ASP A 135 18.46 0.38 -0.70
N ARG A 136 17.35 -0.30 -0.41
CA ARG A 136 16.02 0.34 -0.23
C ARG A 136 15.66 1.16 -1.47
N ALA A 137 15.73 0.51 -2.62
CA ALA A 137 15.61 1.13 -3.93
C ALA A 137 14.36 1.99 -4.09
N VAL A 138 13.21 1.59 -3.54
CA VAL A 138 11.97 2.39 -3.61
C VAL A 138 12.18 3.79 -3.04
N THR A 139 12.82 3.89 -1.87
CA THR A 139 13.09 5.16 -1.19
C THR A 139 14.02 6.04 -2.03
N VAL A 140 15.14 5.48 -2.49
CA VAL A 140 16.15 6.23 -3.24
C VAL A 140 15.59 6.69 -4.59
N TYR A 141 14.92 5.81 -5.32
CA TYR A 141 14.34 6.13 -6.63
C TYR A 141 13.21 7.15 -6.53
N ALA A 142 12.34 7.05 -5.52
CA ALA A 142 11.29 8.05 -5.30
C ALA A 142 11.87 9.46 -5.06
N GLN A 143 12.92 9.56 -4.24
CA GLN A 143 13.60 10.82 -3.98
C GLN A 143 14.25 11.38 -5.26
N ARG A 144 14.90 10.53 -6.07
CA ARG A 144 15.50 10.93 -7.35
C ARG A 144 14.47 11.36 -8.38
N CYS A 145 13.30 10.71 -8.43
CA CYS A 145 12.19 11.15 -9.29
C CYS A 145 11.72 12.56 -8.93
N ARG A 146 11.61 12.87 -7.63
CA ARG A 146 11.27 14.23 -7.17
C ARG A 146 12.35 15.26 -7.48
N GLU A 147 13.62 14.88 -7.39
CA GLU A 147 14.75 15.73 -7.76
C GLU A 147 14.81 15.99 -9.27
N ALA A 148 14.51 14.96 -10.08
CA ALA A 148 14.50 15.05 -11.53
C ALA A 148 13.47 16.07 -12.02
N PHE A 149 12.21 15.97 -11.54
CA PHE A 149 11.14 16.92 -11.84
C PHE A 149 10.25 17.19 -10.61
N LYS A 150 10.42 18.38 -10.02
CA LYS A 150 9.60 18.85 -8.89
C LYS A 150 8.13 19.02 -9.30
N GLY A 151 7.24 18.75 -8.35
CA GLY A 151 5.79 18.91 -8.52
C GLY A 151 5.10 17.76 -9.26
N VAL A 152 5.85 16.80 -9.79
CA VAL A 152 5.28 15.58 -10.36
C VAL A 152 4.92 14.61 -9.23
N PRO A 153 3.69 14.09 -9.18
CA PRO A 153 3.29 13.06 -8.22
C PRO A 153 4.15 11.79 -8.34
N VAL A 154 4.47 11.18 -7.19
CA VAL A 154 5.25 9.92 -7.11
C VAL A 154 4.42 8.84 -6.45
N ILE A 155 4.13 7.79 -7.22
CA ILE A 155 3.44 6.59 -6.77
C ILE A 155 4.48 5.49 -6.54
N ILE A 156 4.47 4.86 -5.37
CA ILE A 156 5.37 3.72 -5.07
C ILE A 156 4.57 2.42 -4.98
N GLY A 157 5.19 1.30 -5.38
CA GLY A 157 4.55 -0.01 -5.32
C GLY A 157 5.52 -1.19 -5.48
N GLY A 158 4.96 -2.38 -5.57
CA GLY A 158 5.70 -3.64 -5.60
C GLY A 158 5.98 -4.20 -4.20
N ILE A 159 6.76 -5.29 -4.15
CA ILE A 159 6.96 -6.08 -2.93
C ILE A 159 7.60 -5.24 -1.82
N GLU A 160 8.69 -4.53 -2.13
CA GLU A 160 9.41 -3.71 -1.14
C GLU A 160 8.53 -2.62 -0.53
N ALA A 161 7.73 -1.92 -1.34
CA ALA A 161 6.81 -0.91 -0.84
C ALA A 161 5.70 -1.53 0.00
N SER A 162 5.06 -2.60 -0.51
CA SER A 162 3.93 -3.27 0.12
C SER A 162 4.24 -3.79 1.52
N LEU A 163 5.42 -4.40 1.69
CA LEU A 163 5.86 -4.96 2.98
C LEU A 163 6.24 -3.87 4.00
N ARG A 164 6.64 -2.69 3.52
CA ARG A 164 7.11 -1.56 4.35
C ARG A 164 6.06 -0.45 4.50
N ARG A 165 4.78 -0.75 4.27
CA ARG A 165 3.68 0.23 4.28
C ARG A 165 3.33 0.80 5.67
N ILE A 166 3.73 0.10 6.74
CA ILE A 166 3.62 0.55 8.13
C ILE A 166 4.99 0.50 8.82
N ALA A 167 5.02 0.81 10.12
CA ALA A 167 6.18 0.51 10.96
C ALA A 167 6.53 -0.99 10.86
N HIS A 168 7.78 -1.30 10.54
CA HIS A 168 8.21 -2.66 10.23
C HIS A 168 9.61 -2.91 10.79
N TYR A 169 9.84 -4.14 11.23
CA TYR A 169 11.16 -4.61 11.61
C TYR A 169 12.04 -4.78 10.37
N ASP A 170 13.18 -4.10 10.36
CA ASP A 170 14.19 -4.19 9.32
C ASP A 170 15.34 -5.09 9.77
N TYR A 171 15.34 -6.33 9.26
CA TYR A 171 16.35 -7.34 9.59
C TYR A 171 17.79 -6.87 9.36
N TRP A 172 18.04 -5.99 8.38
CA TRP A 172 19.39 -5.56 8.03
C TRP A 172 19.97 -4.53 8.99
N SER A 173 19.13 -3.65 9.56
CA SER A 173 19.55 -2.66 10.55
C SER A 173 19.22 -3.04 11.99
N ASP A 174 18.54 -4.16 12.19
CA ASP A 174 18.16 -4.70 13.51
C ASP A 174 17.26 -3.73 14.30
N LYS A 175 16.36 -3.03 13.59
CA LYS A 175 15.55 -1.94 14.15
C LYS A 175 14.17 -1.92 13.52
N VAL A 176 13.19 -1.45 14.29
CA VAL A 176 11.90 -1.03 13.74
C VAL A 176 12.08 0.30 13.00
N ARG A 177 11.62 0.36 11.75
CA ARG A 177 11.64 1.54 10.91
C ARG A 177 10.24 2.09 10.70
N HIS A 178 10.14 3.38 10.40
CA HIS A 178 8.90 4.02 9.97
C HIS A 178 8.37 3.41 8.65
N ALA A 179 7.11 3.72 8.34
CA ALA A 179 6.53 3.41 7.04
C ALA A 179 7.36 4.04 5.90
N VAL A 180 7.54 3.30 4.80
CA VAL A 180 8.35 3.74 3.66
C VAL A 180 7.85 5.05 3.03
N LEU A 181 6.56 5.37 3.17
CA LEU A 181 6.00 6.66 2.74
C LEU A 181 6.65 7.85 3.47
N MET A 182 7.01 7.71 4.74
CA MET A 182 7.67 8.75 5.51
C MET A 182 9.10 9.01 5.02
N ASP A 183 9.84 7.95 4.69
CA ASP A 183 11.24 8.01 4.24
C ASP A 183 11.36 8.41 2.76
N SER A 184 10.53 7.81 1.89
CA SER A 184 10.54 8.04 0.43
C SER A 184 9.95 9.39 0.03
N LYS A 185 9.10 9.97 0.90
CA LYS A 185 8.26 11.13 0.59
C LYS A 185 7.39 10.92 -0.64
N ALA A 186 7.06 9.68 -1.03
CA ALA A 186 6.09 9.43 -2.09
C ALA A 186 4.69 9.92 -1.69
N ASP A 187 3.83 10.18 -2.67
CA ASP A 187 2.51 10.75 -2.43
C ASP A 187 1.48 9.66 -2.07
N ILE A 188 1.59 8.48 -2.69
CA ILE A 188 0.72 7.33 -2.46
C ILE A 188 1.48 6.02 -2.66
N LEU A 189 1.13 5.01 -1.86
CA LEU A 189 1.66 3.66 -1.95
C LEU A 189 0.56 2.71 -2.39
N VAL A 190 0.83 1.88 -3.40
CA VAL A 190 -0.06 0.81 -3.86
C VAL A 190 0.48 -0.53 -3.37
N TYR A 191 -0.36 -1.33 -2.69
CA TYR A 191 0.03 -2.64 -2.16
C TYR A 191 -0.87 -3.77 -2.64
N GLY A 192 -0.31 -4.98 -2.69
CA GLY A 192 -0.98 -6.16 -3.25
C GLY A 192 -1.08 -6.09 -4.78
N ASN A 193 -2.16 -6.63 -5.34
CA ASN A 193 -2.46 -6.52 -6.77
C ASN A 193 -2.85 -5.08 -7.10
N GLY A 194 -1.99 -4.37 -7.81
CA GLY A 194 -2.05 -2.92 -7.98
C GLY A 194 -2.74 -2.41 -9.25
N GLU A 195 -3.20 -3.30 -10.14
CA GLU A 195 -3.72 -2.97 -11.46
C GLU A 195 -4.98 -2.09 -11.38
N ARG A 196 -5.89 -2.39 -10.46
CA ARG A 196 -7.14 -1.62 -10.32
C ARG A 196 -6.87 -0.23 -9.76
N GLN A 197 -5.98 -0.16 -8.76
CA GLN A 197 -5.60 1.05 -8.04
C GLN A 197 -4.88 1.99 -8.97
N ILE A 198 -3.88 1.50 -9.72
CA ILE A 198 -3.11 2.36 -10.61
C ILE A 198 -3.98 2.90 -11.75
N VAL A 199 -4.91 2.10 -12.27
CA VAL A 199 -5.87 2.55 -13.29
C VAL A 199 -6.78 3.63 -12.73
N GLU A 200 -7.33 3.46 -11.53
CA GLU A 200 -8.15 4.48 -10.87
C GLU A 200 -7.36 5.77 -10.61
N ILE A 201 -6.15 5.66 -10.05
CA ILE A 201 -5.27 6.82 -9.79
C ILE A 201 -4.95 7.56 -11.09
N MET A 202 -4.55 6.85 -12.15
CA MET A 202 -4.18 7.47 -13.42
C MET A 202 -5.35 8.21 -14.07
N HIS A 203 -6.54 7.63 -14.07
CA HIS A 203 -7.73 8.31 -14.62
C HIS A 203 -8.15 9.53 -13.79
N ARG A 204 -8.04 9.47 -12.46
CA ARG A 204 -8.33 10.61 -11.58
C ARG A 204 -7.32 11.73 -11.75
N LEU A 205 -6.02 11.42 -11.82
CA LEU A 205 -4.97 12.40 -12.09
C LEU A 205 -5.13 13.02 -13.48
N ALA A 206 -5.46 12.22 -14.50
CA ALA A 206 -5.76 12.70 -15.84
C ALA A 206 -6.96 13.65 -15.90
N ALA A 207 -7.95 13.45 -15.01
CA ALA A 207 -9.09 14.34 -14.85
C ALA A 207 -8.76 15.64 -14.07
N GLY A 208 -7.51 15.81 -13.62
CA GLY A 208 -7.05 16.99 -12.89
C GLY A 208 -7.26 16.91 -11.37
N GLU A 209 -7.65 15.75 -10.82
CA GLU A 209 -7.77 15.58 -9.39
C GLU A 209 -6.40 15.58 -8.71
N SER A 210 -6.31 16.24 -7.55
CA SER A 210 -5.08 16.25 -6.75
C SER A 210 -4.82 14.89 -6.12
N ILE A 211 -3.57 14.40 -6.20
CA ILE A 211 -3.18 13.14 -5.56
C ILE A 211 -3.41 13.12 -4.05
N LYS A 212 -3.40 14.29 -3.40
CA LYS A 212 -3.61 14.43 -1.95
C LYS A 212 -5.04 14.14 -1.52
N ASP A 213 -5.99 14.26 -2.45
CA ASP A 213 -7.41 14.06 -2.18
C ASP A 213 -7.84 12.60 -2.43
N MET A 214 -6.93 11.78 -2.97
CA MET A 214 -7.15 10.36 -3.29
C MET A 214 -7.04 9.45 -2.05
N LEU A 215 -7.86 9.72 -1.04
CA LEU A 215 -7.81 9.05 0.27
C LEU A 215 -8.56 7.71 0.33
N HIS A 216 -9.46 7.46 -0.63
CA HIS A 216 -10.43 6.36 -0.58
C HIS A 216 -10.26 5.36 -1.73
N ILE A 217 -9.02 5.08 -2.13
CA ILE A 217 -8.69 4.04 -3.11
C ILE A 217 -8.29 2.77 -2.36
N ARG A 218 -9.08 1.70 -2.49
CA ARG A 218 -8.81 0.43 -1.79
C ARG A 218 -7.47 -0.17 -2.23
N GLY A 219 -6.68 -0.68 -1.30
CA GLY A 219 -5.34 -1.22 -1.60
C GLY A 219 -4.26 -0.13 -1.76
N THR A 220 -4.51 1.06 -1.19
CA THR A 220 -3.52 2.14 -1.13
C THR A 220 -3.24 2.58 0.30
N ALA A 221 -2.06 3.16 0.53
CA ALA A 221 -1.69 3.83 1.76
C ALA A 221 -1.24 5.27 1.44
N VAL A 222 -1.63 6.19 2.31
CA VAL A 222 -1.38 7.64 2.16
C VAL A 222 -0.99 8.22 3.51
N MET A 223 -0.19 9.28 3.49
CA MET A 223 0.09 10.07 4.69
C MET A 223 -1.04 11.07 4.91
N ARG A 224 -1.65 11.04 6.09
CA ARG A 224 -2.76 11.93 6.45
C ARG A 224 -2.60 12.49 7.86
N GLN A 225 -3.11 13.69 8.06
CA GLN A 225 -3.28 14.27 9.39
C GLN A 225 -4.68 13.92 9.90
N GLY A 226 -4.75 13.06 10.92
CA GLY A 226 -5.98 12.69 11.61
C GLY A 226 -6.94 11.78 10.84
N VAL A 227 -7.93 11.29 11.58
CA VAL A 227 -9.03 10.46 11.09
C VAL A 227 -10.01 11.32 10.28
N PRO A 228 -10.62 10.83 9.18
CA PRO A 228 -11.60 11.61 8.43
C PRO A 228 -12.90 11.82 9.21
N ASP A 229 -13.56 12.95 8.98
CA ASP A 229 -14.82 13.29 9.65
C ASP A 229 -15.90 12.23 9.36
N GLY A 230 -16.67 11.87 10.38
CA GLY A 230 -17.74 10.88 10.28
C GLY A 230 -17.29 9.41 10.27
N TRP A 231 -15.99 9.14 10.46
CA TRP A 231 -15.48 7.78 10.66
C TRP A 231 -15.48 7.40 12.13
N ILE A 232 -15.67 6.12 12.39
CA ILE A 232 -15.62 5.53 13.74
C ILE A 232 -14.20 4.99 13.96
N GLU A 233 -13.52 5.47 14.99
CA GLU A 233 -12.22 4.93 15.41
C GLU A 233 -12.43 3.71 16.32
N MET A 234 -11.88 2.57 15.91
CA MET A 234 -11.66 1.41 16.76
C MET A 234 -10.24 1.48 17.30
N ASP A 235 -10.13 1.63 18.62
CA ASP A 235 -8.84 1.60 19.29
C ASP A 235 -8.32 0.17 19.39
N SER A 236 -7.10 -0.05 18.93
CA SER A 236 -6.38 -1.32 19.03
C SER A 236 -4.92 -1.09 19.42
N THR A 237 -4.72 -0.10 20.29
CA THR A 237 -3.40 0.27 20.82
C THR A 237 -2.93 -0.63 21.96
N GLU A 238 -3.82 -1.43 22.55
CA GLU A 238 -3.56 -2.31 23.68
C GLU A 238 -3.83 -3.78 23.33
N VAL A 239 -3.05 -4.68 23.94
CA VAL A 239 -3.28 -6.13 23.82
C VAL A 239 -4.37 -6.54 24.80
N ASP A 240 -5.35 -7.28 24.31
CA ASP A 240 -6.35 -7.93 25.16
C ASP A 240 -5.65 -8.90 26.13
N THR A 241 -5.82 -8.65 27.43
CA THR A 241 -5.26 -9.48 28.50
C THR A 241 -6.38 -10.35 29.09
N PRO A 242 -6.15 -11.62 29.42
CA PRO A 242 -7.17 -12.46 30.05
C PRO A 242 -7.74 -11.77 31.30
N HIS A 243 -9.01 -11.43 31.25
CA HIS A 243 -9.71 -10.78 32.36
C HIS A 243 -10.18 -11.86 33.34
N THR A 244 -10.62 -11.45 34.54
CA THR A 244 -11.33 -12.35 35.45
C THR A 244 -12.51 -12.99 34.72
N THR A 245 -12.55 -14.32 34.70
CA THR A 245 -13.63 -15.08 34.08
C THR A 245 -14.97 -14.59 34.63
N ILE A 246 -15.91 -14.27 33.75
CA ILE A 246 -17.28 -13.98 34.17
C ILE A 246 -17.83 -15.28 34.74
N GLU A 247 -17.92 -15.38 36.06
CA GLU A 247 -18.60 -16.49 36.72
C GLU A 247 -20.09 -16.35 36.45
N HIS A 248 -20.59 -17.11 35.47
CA HIS A 248 -22.01 -17.22 35.26
C HIS A 248 -22.61 -17.96 36.47
N PRO A 249 -23.60 -17.38 37.17
CA PRO A 249 -24.28 -18.10 38.25
C PRO A 249 -24.90 -19.36 37.64
N ASN A 250 -24.58 -20.52 38.24
CA ASN A 250 -25.08 -21.80 37.78
C ASN A 250 -26.62 -21.77 37.80
N PRO A 251 -27.32 -21.94 36.66
CA PRO A 251 -28.78 -21.85 36.59
C PRO A 251 -29.50 -22.93 37.39
N TYR A 252 -28.78 -23.94 37.89
CA TYR A 252 -29.28 -25.04 38.71
C TYR A 252 -28.87 -24.95 40.19
N LEU A 253 -28.17 -23.88 40.61
CA LEU A 253 -28.05 -23.57 42.03
C LEU A 253 -29.44 -23.17 42.54
N MET A 254 -30.11 -24.11 43.21
CA MET A 254 -31.29 -23.81 44.02
C MET A 254 -30.89 -22.76 45.05
N GLN A 255 -31.36 -21.52 44.91
CA GLN A 255 -31.25 -20.53 45.99
C GLN A 255 -31.96 -21.11 47.21
N GLN A 256 -31.20 -21.49 48.23
CA GLN A 256 -31.76 -21.80 49.53
C GLN A 256 -32.25 -20.49 50.14
N ASP A 257 -33.57 -20.46 50.38
CA ASP A 257 -34.32 -19.55 51.24
C ASP A 257 -34.25 -18.05 50.90
N MET A 258 -34.90 -17.67 49.80
CA MET A 258 -35.54 -16.34 49.71
C MET A 258 -36.99 -16.47 50.23
N PRO A 259 -37.38 -15.75 51.31
CA PRO A 259 -38.77 -15.68 51.72
C PRO A 259 -39.60 -15.06 50.60
N CYS A 260 -40.66 -15.75 50.19
CA CYS A 260 -41.41 -15.49 48.97
C CYS A 260 -42.41 -14.31 49.06
N ASP A 261 -42.21 -13.32 49.95
CA ASP A 261 -43.30 -12.40 50.33
C ASP A 261 -43.19 -10.94 49.87
N ASP A 262 -42.12 -10.53 49.18
CA ASP A 262 -42.05 -9.16 48.63
C ASP A 262 -42.28 -9.10 47.11
N LYS A 263 -43.56 -9.16 46.72
CA LYS A 263 -44.02 -8.88 45.34
C LYS A 263 -43.73 -7.45 44.87
N ALA A 264 -43.31 -6.55 45.77
CA ALA A 264 -42.93 -5.18 45.45
C ALA A 264 -41.49 -5.07 44.89
N ALA A 265 -40.56 -5.90 45.34
CA ALA A 265 -39.15 -5.85 44.93
C ALA A 265 -38.89 -6.41 43.52
N TYR A 266 -39.75 -7.32 43.04
CA TYR A 266 -39.62 -7.93 41.70
C TYR A 266 -39.92 -6.98 40.52
N ARG A 267 -40.38 -5.75 40.78
CA ARG A 267 -40.72 -4.77 39.73
C ARG A 267 -39.62 -3.75 39.45
N GLU A 268 -38.60 -3.63 40.28
CA GLU A 268 -37.38 -2.94 39.89
C GLU A 268 -36.52 -3.90 39.07
N ARG A 269 -36.97 -4.17 37.83
CA ARG A 269 -36.03 -4.55 36.79
C ARG A 269 -35.10 -3.35 36.67
N GLU A 270 -33.85 -3.51 37.12
CA GLU A 270 -32.76 -2.67 36.64
C GLU A 270 -33.00 -2.44 35.16
N GLN A 271 -33.02 -1.18 34.74
CA GLN A 271 -33.09 -0.84 33.32
C GLN A 271 -31.83 -1.43 32.69
N VAL A 272 -31.92 -2.67 32.24
CA VAL A 272 -30.91 -3.29 31.40
C VAL A 272 -30.99 -2.52 30.11
N ASN A 273 -30.11 -1.52 29.98
CA ASN A 273 -29.87 -0.88 28.70
C ASN A 273 -29.41 -2.02 27.78
N PRO A 274 -30.19 -2.36 26.74
CA PRO A 274 -29.73 -3.35 25.79
C PRO A 274 -28.42 -2.82 25.22
N ILE A 275 -27.33 -3.52 25.49
CA ILE A 275 -26.08 -3.31 24.76
C ILE A 275 -26.46 -3.60 23.32
N SER A 276 -26.60 -2.55 22.50
CA SER A 276 -26.72 -2.75 21.09
C SER A 276 -25.38 -3.35 20.68
N ILE A 277 -25.35 -4.67 20.48
CA ILE A 277 -24.29 -5.31 19.72
C ILE A 277 -24.43 -4.66 18.35
N LEU A 278 -23.66 -3.60 18.13
CA LEU A 278 -23.65 -2.86 16.89
C LEU A 278 -23.46 -3.90 15.80
N ASP A 279 -24.32 -3.87 14.78
CA ASP A 279 -24.13 -4.74 13.63
C ASP A 279 -22.87 -4.22 12.90
N ILE A 280 -21.70 -4.70 13.35
CA ILE A 280 -20.37 -4.25 12.92
C ILE A 280 -20.26 -4.39 11.39
N SER A 281 -20.98 -5.37 10.83
CA SER A 281 -21.17 -5.63 9.41
C SER A 281 -21.48 -4.36 8.60
N GLU A 282 -22.48 -3.58 9.01
CA GLU A 282 -22.96 -2.42 8.23
C GLU A 282 -22.07 -1.18 8.39
N LYS A 283 -21.31 -1.08 9.50
CA LYS A 283 -20.47 0.09 9.81
C LYS A 283 -19.01 -0.04 9.41
N ARG A 284 -18.49 -1.24 9.10
CA ARG A 284 -17.09 -1.46 8.69
C ARG A 284 -16.60 -0.55 7.55
N ALA A 285 -17.49 -0.12 6.66
CA ALA A 285 -17.13 0.75 5.54
C ALA A 285 -16.62 2.14 5.97
N HIS A 286 -16.97 2.62 7.16
CA HIS A 286 -16.57 3.91 7.72
C HIS A 286 -15.88 3.74 9.09
N THR A 287 -15.18 2.62 9.27
CA THR A 287 -14.42 2.34 10.49
C THR A 287 -12.93 2.40 10.18
N VAL A 288 -12.19 3.12 11.02
CA VAL A 288 -10.72 3.08 11.02
C VAL A 288 -10.25 2.31 12.24
N ILE A 289 -9.11 1.61 12.11
CA ILE A 289 -8.47 0.92 13.22
C ILE A 289 -7.20 1.69 13.56
N ARG A 290 -7.10 2.11 14.82
CA ARG A 290 -5.90 2.76 15.35
C ARG A 290 -4.94 1.71 15.86
N LEU A 291 -3.79 1.62 15.20
CA LEU A 291 -2.68 0.77 15.63
C LEU A 291 -1.82 1.52 16.69
N PRO A 292 -1.04 0.80 17.50
CA PRO A 292 -0.05 1.41 18.38
C PRO A 292 0.91 2.33 17.61
N SER A 293 1.39 3.40 18.25
CA SER A 293 2.26 4.38 17.58
C SER A 293 3.62 3.76 17.22
N TYR A 294 4.36 4.42 16.33
CA TYR A 294 5.72 4.01 15.99
C TYR A 294 6.62 3.92 17.23
N GLU A 295 6.56 4.92 18.11
CA GLU A 295 7.37 4.99 19.32
C GLU A 295 7.06 3.81 20.25
N THR A 296 5.80 3.41 20.34
CA THR A 296 5.38 2.26 21.13
C THR A 296 5.91 0.95 20.52
N VAL A 297 5.64 0.69 19.24
CA VAL A 297 6.06 -0.58 18.59
C VAL A 297 7.57 -0.69 18.41
N ALA A 298 8.30 0.43 18.42
CA ALA A 298 9.77 0.42 18.36
C ALA A 298 10.41 -0.01 19.68
N ASN A 299 9.71 0.15 20.80
CA ASN A 299 10.22 -0.16 22.15
C ASN A 299 9.58 -1.41 22.77
N ASP A 300 8.46 -1.89 22.24
CA ASP A 300 7.70 -3.03 22.76
C ASP A 300 7.45 -4.08 21.66
N GLU A 301 8.10 -5.24 21.80
CA GLU A 301 8.00 -6.37 20.88
C GLU A 301 6.60 -7.01 20.85
N VAL A 302 5.88 -7.01 21.97
CA VAL A 302 4.53 -7.57 22.08
C VAL A 302 3.54 -6.69 21.32
N LEU A 303 3.64 -5.38 21.50
CA LEU A 303 2.80 -4.43 20.76
C LEU A 303 3.15 -4.38 19.27
N TYR A 304 4.41 -4.59 18.90
CA TYR A 304 4.79 -4.79 17.51
C TYR A 304 4.11 -6.04 16.91
N ALA A 305 4.17 -7.18 17.60
CA ALA A 305 3.52 -8.41 17.14
C ALA A 305 1.99 -8.25 17.04
N HIS A 306 1.38 -7.56 18.01
CA HIS A 306 -0.05 -7.24 18.01
C HIS A 306 -0.44 -6.38 16.80
N ALA A 307 0.28 -5.26 16.58
CA ALA A 307 0.03 -4.37 15.45
C ALA A 307 0.19 -5.09 14.09
N SER A 308 1.23 -5.91 13.97
CA SER A 308 1.47 -6.73 12.77
C SER A 308 0.32 -7.72 12.55
N ARG A 309 -0.12 -8.45 13.58
CA ARG A 309 -1.24 -9.40 13.48
C ARG A 309 -2.52 -8.71 13.02
N LEU A 310 -2.89 -7.59 13.65
CA LEU A 310 -4.08 -6.82 13.29
C LEU A 310 -4.04 -6.34 11.84
N LEU A 311 -2.89 -5.82 11.40
CA LEU A 311 -2.74 -5.39 10.02
C LEU A 311 -3.01 -6.54 9.03
N HIS A 312 -2.48 -7.74 9.29
CA HIS A 312 -2.68 -8.89 8.39
C HIS A 312 -4.13 -9.35 8.37
N LEU A 313 -4.78 -9.42 9.55
CA LEU A 313 -6.20 -9.76 9.68
C LEU A 313 -7.09 -8.80 8.89
N GLU A 314 -6.83 -7.50 8.99
CA GLU A 314 -7.69 -6.46 8.41
C GLU A 314 -7.37 -6.16 6.94
N THR A 315 -6.13 -6.42 6.49
CA THR A 315 -5.77 -6.30 5.06
C THR A 315 -6.29 -7.47 4.24
N ASN A 316 -6.42 -8.67 4.83
CA ASN A 316 -6.91 -9.86 4.15
C ASN A 316 -7.90 -10.65 5.03
N PRO A 317 -9.11 -10.13 5.24
CA PRO A 317 -10.11 -10.77 6.10
C PRO A 317 -10.57 -12.09 5.44
N GLY A 318 -10.07 -13.21 5.94
CA GLY A 318 -10.39 -14.56 5.46
C GLY A 318 -9.22 -15.53 5.33
N ASN A 319 -7.97 -15.06 5.40
CA ASN A 319 -6.75 -15.89 5.31
C ASN A 319 -5.90 -15.92 6.60
N ALA A 320 -6.35 -15.27 7.68
CA ALA A 320 -5.62 -15.13 8.93
C ALA A 320 -6.41 -15.70 10.11
#